data_AF-A0AAR5QAU0-F1
#
_entry.id   AF-A0AAR5QAU0-F1
#
_cell.length_a   1.000
_cell.length_b   1.000
_cell.length_c   1.000
_cell.angle_alpha   90.00
_cell.angle_beta   90.00
_cell.angle_gamma   90.00
#
_symmetry.space_group_name_H-M   'P 1'
#
loop_
_entity.id
_entity.type
_entity.pdbx_description
1 polymer ?
#
loop_
_entity_poly.entity_id
_entity_poly.type
_entity_poly.pdbx_seq_one_letter_code
_entity_poly.pdbx_strand_id
1 'polypeptide(L)'
;MWKFSLNNAKNCKQLRAFYASDAKTATATTTAAQPTIIQMGTTTADVSTAKPPPATPLILPKMPAIPKSLETPSSVQTEKSVCPFDNVPGPQSLKVISQLWSYVPALSTEFTAGTLFQAMNLGKFFGNLLSWGGNAKFFQKFFNVYGPVVRLHGPFGGDVLLLSRPEHASIVFQSEGAQPVRACLDSVEKYRLQHRRLRQAGPFLMSGPEWEKIHETLEKPLFNSPMQHFKTIDLICDQFVERVFSVRNLQDEMPKTFKNDILKWCLECVCSVTLKRKLGFMDPTGLSPNSDPGQILEGVIGATEAIRKCEYGFHIWKFVETPAWRSLVKNCDLIDSILGKYVERAQSTLREKKDIKSMEDISIIESLLLKDDILVEDVMTVMLDMLLIGANATAHSISFLLYHLSKAPRCQKKLYDEIMKQSKEITMNSLQNQPYLQACIKESMRLNPPIPILNRVLAKDAVIHKYFIPKGTYVLIAVHLASLREEYFEDAKTFRPERWLSQEISPLAQELQVFASMPFGHGPKSCQAKELAQMEIGLLINKLLKKFYIEYNYGELESSNSLLATPTKPLNFRFVDRV
;
A
#
# COMPACT_ATOMS: atom_id res chain seq x y z
N MET A 1 -33.40 -19.72 0.40
CA MET A 1 -32.74 -18.79 1.33
C MET A 1 -31.90 -19.46 2.44
N TRP A 2 -31.61 -20.79 2.38
CA TRP A 2 -30.76 -21.51 3.35
C TRP A 2 -29.71 -22.44 2.67
N LYS A 3 -29.25 -22.08 1.45
CA LYS A 3 -28.24 -22.85 0.68
C LYS A 3 -26.93 -22.09 0.41
N PHE A 4 -26.85 -20.79 0.72
CA PHE A 4 -25.78 -19.92 0.22
C PHE A 4 -24.59 -19.68 1.18
N SER A 5 -24.76 -19.84 2.50
CA SER A 5 -23.63 -19.78 3.44
C SER A 5 -22.67 -20.97 3.30
N LEU A 6 -23.14 -22.10 2.75
CA LEU A 6 -22.31 -23.24 2.41
C LEU A 6 -21.44 -23.00 1.17
N ASN A 7 -21.79 -22.05 0.28
CA ASN A 7 -21.04 -21.81 -0.95
C ASN A 7 -19.75 -20.99 -0.73
N ASN A 8 -19.72 -20.06 0.24
CA ASN A 8 -18.48 -19.36 0.60
C ASN A 8 -17.51 -20.26 1.40
N ALA A 9 -18.04 -21.16 2.24
CA ALA A 9 -17.24 -22.22 2.85
C ALA A 9 -16.80 -23.29 1.83
N LYS A 10 -17.59 -23.55 0.77
CA LYS A 10 -17.21 -24.44 -0.34
C LYS A 10 -16.18 -23.83 -1.27
N ASN A 11 -16.17 -22.52 -1.54
CA ASN A 11 -15.13 -21.89 -2.34
C ASN A 11 -13.78 -21.86 -1.58
N CYS A 12 -13.81 -21.61 -0.26
CA CYS A 12 -12.62 -21.79 0.60
C CYS A 12 -12.19 -23.26 0.74
N LYS A 13 -13.14 -24.22 0.77
CA LYS A 13 -12.82 -25.66 0.74
C LYS A 13 -12.37 -26.16 -0.63
N GLN A 14 -12.84 -25.59 -1.74
CA GLN A 14 -12.42 -25.93 -3.11
C GLN A 14 -11.02 -25.37 -3.39
N LEU A 15 -10.73 -24.14 -2.95
CA LEU A 15 -9.36 -23.62 -2.93
C LEU A 15 -8.44 -24.49 -2.06
N ARG A 16 -8.86 -24.88 -0.84
CA ARG A 16 -8.08 -25.79 0.01
C ARG A 16 -7.97 -27.23 -0.54
N ALA A 17 -8.96 -27.72 -1.27
CA ALA A 17 -8.96 -29.06 -1.86
C ALA A 17 -8.11 -29.13 -3.14
N PHE A 18 -8.12 -28.07 -3.96
CA PHE A 18 -7.26 -27.94 -5.14
C PHE A 18 -5.77 -27.94 -4.74
N TYR A 19 -5.41 -27.26 -3.64
CA TYR A 19 -4.05 -27.31 -3.09
C TYR A 19 -3.72 -28.58 -2.29
N ALA A 20 -4.72 -29.40 -1.92
CA ALA A 20 -4.50 -30.66 -1.19
C ALA A 20 -4.46 -31.90 -2.11
N SER A 21 -5.03 -31.84 -3.33
CA SER A 21 -4.96 -32.93 -4.30
C SER A 21 -3.57 -33.08 -4.93
N ASP A 22 -2.86 -31.98 -5.17
CA ASP A 22 -1.49 -32.00 -5.70
C ASP A 22 -0.45 -32.54 -4.70
N ALA A 23 -0.78 -32.52 -3.40
CA ALA A 23 0.06 -33.11 -2.36
C ALA A 23 -0.12 -34.64 -2.23
N LYS A 24 -1.20 -35.21 -2.78
CA LYS A 24 -1.49 -36.66 -2.67
C LYS A 24 -1.08 -37.48 -3.90
N THR A 25 -0.80 -36.84 -5.04
CA THR A 25 -0.27 -37.50 -6.24
C THR A 25 1.26 -37.63 -6.25
N ALA A 26 1.98 -37.01 -5.31
CA ALA A 26 3.44 -37.14 -5.19
C ALA A 26 3.90 -38.33 -4.33
N THR A 27 2.98 -39.12 -3.76
CA THR A 27 3.30 -40.31 -2.94
C THR A 27 2.64 -41.56 -3.49
N ALA A 28 3.06 -42.01 -4.67
CA ALA A 28 2.85 -43.39 -5.11
C ALA A 28 3.89 -43.78 -6.17
N THR A 29 4.88 -44.58 -5.75
CA THR A 29 5.64 -45.59 -6.52
C THR A 29 6.15 -45.23 -7.92
N THR A 30 7.47 -45.15 -8.08
CA THR A 30 8.11 -45.72 -9.28
C THR A 30 9.52 -46.22 -8.98
N THR A 31 9.61 -47.55 -8.95
CA THR A 31 10.81 -48.38 -9.04
C THR A 31 11.55 -48.18 -10.37
N ALA A 32 12.86 -48.40 -10.31
CA ALA A 32 13.88 -48.33 -11.35
C ALA A 32 13.50 -48.74 -12.79
N ALA A 33 14.02 -47.99 -13.77
CA ALA A 33 14.65 -48.51 -14.99
C ALA A 33 15.48 -47.40 -15.68
N GLN A 34 16.78 -47.63 -15.88
CA GLN A 34 17.60 -46.91 -16.86
C GLN A 34 17.22 -47.32 -18.29
N PRO A 35 17.42 -46.43 -19.27
CA PRO A 35 17.98 -46.92 -20.53
C PRO A 35 19.08 -46.02 -21.13
N THR A 36 20.23 -46.66 -21.33
CA THR A 36 20.99 -46.82 -22.57
C THR A 36 21.05 -45.69 -23.61
N ILE A 37 22.31 -45.31 -23.87
CA ILE A 37 22.86 -44.51 -24.97
C ILE A 37 22.53 -45.10 -26.34
N ILE A 38 22.10 -44.27 -27.30
CA ILE A 38 22.34 -44.47 -28.75
C ILE A 38 22.65 -43.11 -29.41
N GLN A 39 23.82 -43.01 -30.03
CA GLN A 39 24.23 -41.97 -30.98
C GLN A 39 23.81 -42.37 -32.41
N MET A 40 23.31 -41.41 -33.20
CA MET A 40 23.52 -41.18 -34.66
C MET A 40 23.02 -39.74 -34.94
N GLY A 41 23.58 -38.83 -35.74
CA GLY A 41 24.56 -38.85 -36.80
C GLY A 41 24.05 -37.95 -37.95
N THR A 42 24.58 -36.71 -38.07
CA THR A 42 24.72 -35.79 -39.25
C THR A 42 23.51 -35.56 -40.20
N THR A 43 23.15 -34.33 -40.62
CA THR A 43 23.88 -33.48 -41.61
C THR A 43 23.36 -32.03 -41.70
N THR A 44 24.24 -31.18 -42.21
CA THR A 44 24.31 -29.73 -42.45
C THR A 44 23.30 -29.08 -43.42
N ALA A 45 22.97 -27.80 -43.19
CA ALA A 45 22.94 -26.75 -44.23
C ALA A 45 23.02 -25.34 -43.61
N ASP A 46 24.05 -24.59 -44.01
CA ASP A 46 24.35 -23.19 -43.68
C ASP A 46 23.43 -22.18 -44.41
N VAL A 47 23.01 -21.11 -43.72
CA VAL A 47 22.83 -19.78 -44.33
C VAL A 47 23.28 -18.69 -43.34
N SER A 48 24.30 -17.96 -43.77
CA SER A 48 24.95 -16.81 -43.15
C SER A 48 24.05 -15.56 -43.09
N THR A 49 23.93 -14.94 -41.91
CA THR A 49 23.75 -13.49 -41.75
C THR A 49 24.47 -13.00 -40.49
N ALA A 50 25.19 -11.90 -40.62
CA ALA A 50 26.18 -11.39 -39.67
C ALA A 50 25.57 -10.97 -38.31
N LYS A 51 26.25 -11.35 -37.22
CA LYS A 51 25.91 -11.04 -35.82
C LYS A 51 26.84 -9.91 -35.30
N PRO A 52 26.32 -8.90 -34.58
CA PRO A 52 27.13 -7.85 -33.95
C PRO A 52 28.00 -8.39 -32.79
N PRO A 53 29.07 -7.68 -32.38
CA PRO A 53 30.09 -8.23 -31.49
C PRO A 53 29.55 -8.52 -30.09
N PRO A 54 30.07 -9.57 -29.40
CA PRO A 54 29.58 -9.97 -28.10
C PRO A 54 29.97 -8.96 -27.01
N ALA A 55 28.99 -8.62 -26.17
CA ALA A 55 29.20 -7.85 -24.95
C ALA A 55 30.16 -8.61 -24.01
N THR A 56 31.19 -7.91 -23.55
CA THR A 56 32.16 -8.39 -22.57
C THR A 56 31.43 -8.74 -21.26
N PRO A 57 31.55 -9.97 -20.71
CA PRO A 57 31.00 -10.29 -19.41
C PRO A 57 31.78 -9.55 -18.32
N LEU A 58 31.08 -8.81 -17.46
CA LEU A 58 31.62 -8.28 -16.22
C LEU A 58 32.10 -9.44 -15.34
N ILE A 59 33.42 -9.60 -15.24
CA ILE A 59 34.07 -10.57 -14.35
C ILE A 59 33.89 -10.06 -12.91
N LEU A 60 33.04 -10.73 -12.14
CA LEU A 60 32.99 -10.58 -10.69
C LEU A 60 34.33 -11.04 -10.09
N PRO A 61 34.98 -10.25 -9.22
CA PRO A 61 36.22 -10.67 -8.58
C PRO A 61 35.99 -11.88 -7.66
N LYS A 62 36.80 -12.93 -7.85
CA LYS A 62 36.87 -14.08 -6.95
C LYS A 62 37.23 -13.61 -5.55
N MET A 63 36.42 -13.99 -4.55
CA MET A 63 36.73 -13.76 -3.14
C MET A 63 38.05 -14.48 -2.77
N PRO A 64 38.94 -13.84 -2.00
CA PRO A 64 40.12 -14.51 -1.46
C PRO A 64 39.70 -15.52 -0.37
N ALA A 65 40.36 -16.67 -0.36
CA ALA A 65 40.16 -17.71 0.64
C ALA A 65 40.53 -17.21 2.04
N ILE A 66 39.66 -17.49 3.01
CA ILE A 66 39.84 -17.15 4.42
C ILE A 66 40.92 -18.07 5.04
N PRO A 67 41.91 -17.56 5.78
CA PRO A 67 42.92 -18.38 6.44
C PRO A 67 42.30 -19.24 7.55
N LYS A 68 42.68 -20.52 7.59
CA LYS A 68 42.44 -21.43 8.71
C LYS A 68 43.33 -21.02 9.89
N SER A 69 42.76 -20.37 10.91
CA SER A 69 43.17 -20.50 12.32
C SER A 69 42.35 -19.57 13.20
N LEU A 70 41.38 -20.14 13.88
CA LEU A 70 40.89 -19.77 15.21
C LEU A 70 39.91 -20.88 15.61
N GLU A 71 40.49 -21.96 16.15
CA GLU A 71 39.75 -23.01 16.81
C GLU A 71 39.08 -22.43 18.07
N THR A 72 37.76 -22.28 18.03
CA THR A 72 36.93 -22.15 19.23
C THR A 72 36.45 -23.54 19.66
N PRO A 73 36.43 -23.84 20.98
CA PRO A 73 36.17 -25.18 21.48
C PRO A 73 34.76 -25.66 21.16
N SER A 74 34.70 -26.96 20.96
CA SER A 74 33.57 -27.80 20.60
C SER A 74 32.32 -27.61 21.46
N SER A 75 31.18 -27.65 20.75
CA SER A 75 29.86 -28.10 21.19
C SER A 75 29.13 -27.34 22.30
N VAL A 76 28.36 -26.32 21.89
CA VAL A 76 26.93 -26.26 22.22
C VAL A 76 26.16 -25.92 20.93
N GLN A 77 25.83 -26.96 20.15
CA GLN A 77 24.74 -26.86 19.19
C GLN A 77 23.43 -26.93 19.98
N THR A 78 22.92 -25.80 20.45
CA THR A 78 21.47 -25.72 20.72
C THR A 78 20.77 -25.78 19.38
N GLU A 79 20.31 -26.97 18.98
CA GLU A 79 19.21 -27.10 18.03
C GLU A 79 18.11 -26.14 18.51
N LYS A 80 17.84 -25.08 17.73
CA LYS A 80 16.69 -24.22 18.00
C LYS A 80 15.45 -25.08 17.77
N SER A 81 14.93 -25.71 18.83
CA SER A 81 13.70 -26.51 18.75
C SER A 81 12.60 -25.63 18.18
N VAL A 82 12.12 -25.94 16.98
CA VAL A 82 11.02 -25.21 16.35
C VAL A 82 9.76 -25.50 17.16
N CYS A 83 9.15 -24.47 17.74
CA CYS A 83 7.92 -24.58 18.49
C CYS A 83 6.71 -24.70 17.53
N PRO A 84 5.68 -25.48 17.89
CA PRO A 84 4.43 -25.53 17.12
C PRO A 84 3.70 -24.18 17.04
N PHE A 85 2.80 -24.03 16.07
CA PHE A 85 1.98 -22.83 15.90
C PHE A 85 1.11 -22.50 17.12
N ASP A 86 0.66 -23.52 17.86
CA ASP A 86 -0.14 -23.39 19.08
C ASP A 86 0.60 -22.79 20.27
N ASN A 87 1.93 -22.73 20.18
CA ASN A 87 2.77 -22.11 21.19
C ASN A 87 3.01 -20.61 20.92
N VAL A 88 2.53 -20.08 19.80
CA VAL A 88 2.60 -18.63 19.53
C VAL A 88 1.77 -17.90 20.59
N PRO A 89 2.34 -16.93 21.32
CA PRO A 89 1.64 -16.26 22.41
C PRO A 89 0.52 -15.36 21.87
N GLY A 90 -0.53 -15.20 22.67
CA GLY A 90 -1.68 -14.37 22.32
C GLY A 90 -2.79 -14.42 23.37
N PRO A 91 -3.86 -13.62 23.19
CA PRO A 91 -4.95 -13.56 24.16
C PRO A 91 -5.72 -14.87 24.27
N GLN A 92 -5.68 -15.49 25.46
CA GLN A 92 -6.38 -16.76 25.70
C GLN A 92 -7.91 -16.61 25.62
N SER A 93 -8.45 -15.43 25.94
CA SER A 93 -9.88 -15.15 25.79
C SER A 93 -10.36 -15.35 24.35
N LEU A 94 -9.56 -14.97 23.35
CA LEU A 94 -9.90 -15.18 21.94
C LEU A 94 -9.85 -16.66 21.55
N LYS A 95 -8.93 -17.43 22.14
CA LYS A 95 -8.85 -18.89 21.95
C LYS A 95 -10.09 -19.59 22.49
N VAL A 96 -10.53 -19.22 23.70
CA VAL A 96 -11.75 -19.76 24.33
C VAL A 96 -12.97 -19.40 23.50
N ILE A 97 -13.08 -18.13 23.07
CA ILE A 97 -14.16 -17.68 22.19
C ILE A 97 -14.15 -18.49 20.89
N SER A 98 -13.02 -18.61 20.19
CA SER A 98 -12.94 -19.35 18.93
C SER A 98 -13.32 -20.83 19.08
N GLN A 99 -12.95 -21.45 20.21
CA GLN A 99 -13.34 -22.82 20.53
C GLN A 99 -14.85 -22.91 20.76
N LEU A 100 -15.44 -22.03 21.57
CA LEU A 100 -16.90 -21.99 21.79
C LEU A 100 -17.66 -21.86 20.46
N TRP A 101 -17.18 -21.03 19.54
CA TRP A 101 -17.77 -20.88 18.20
C TRP A 101 -17.68 -22.14 17.34
N SER A 102 -16.67 -22.99 17.54
CA SER A 102 -16.56 -24.28 16.83
C SER A 102 -17.59 -25.31 17.29
N TYR A 103 -18.12 -25.18 18.52
CA TYR A 103 -19.12 -26.07 19.13
C TYR A 103 -20.57 -25.58 18.97
N VAL A 104 -20.80 -24.48 18.25
CA VAL A 104 -22.15 -24.00 17.92
C VAL A 104 -22.37 -24.08 16.40
N PRO A 105 -22.58 -25.28 15.80
CA PRO A 105 -22.81 -25.40 14.37
C PRO A 105 -24.26 -25.05 13.95
N ALA A 106 -25.21 -25.01 14.90
CA ALA A 106 -26.65 -25.03 14.59
C ALA A 106 -27.53 -24.01 15.35
N LEU A 107 -27.02 -23.31 16.36
CA LEU A 107 -27.74 -22.22 17.06
C LEU A 107 -27.25 -20.82 16.66
N SER A 108 -26.40 -20.76 15.62
CA SER A 108 -25.92 -19.53 15.00
C SER A 108 -26.98 -18.94 14.06
N THR A 109 -28.12 -18.53 14.59
CA THR A 109 -28.75 -17.33 14.05
C THR A 109 -28.12 -16.15 14.76
N GLU A 110 -27.68 -15.16 13.98
CA GLU A 110 -26.90 -13.98 14.40
C GLU A 110 -27.50 -13.21 15.60
N PHE A 111 -28.76 -13.46 15.93
CA PHE A 111 -29.47 -12.90 17.07
C PHE A 111 -28.88 -13.31 18.42
N THR A 112 -28.45 -14.57 18.61
CA THR A 112 -27.86 -15.06 19.87
C THR A 112 -26.44 -14.54 20.08
N ALA A 113 -25.68 -14.33 19.00
CA ALA A 113 -24.39 -13.66 19.07
C ALA A 113 -24.56 -12.19 19.46
N GLY A 114 -25.47 -11.46 18.81
CA GLY A 114 -25.75 -10.06 19.12
C GLY A 114 -26.26 -9.84 20.55
N THR A 115 -27.18 -10.68 21.02
CA THR A 115 -27.74 -10.57 22.38
C THR A 115 -26.77 -11.02 23.47
N LEU A 116 -25.96 -12.06 23.26
CA LEU A 116 -24.94 -12.45 24.24
C LEU A 116 -23.85 -11.37 24.36
N PHE A 117 -23.44 -10.77 23.25
CA PHE A 117 -22.48 -9.65 23.25
C PHE A 117 -23.03 -8.39 23.94
N GLN A 118 -24.32 -8.11 23.79
CA GLN A 118 -25.01 -7.01 24.46
C GLN A 118 -25.21 -7.30 25.96
N ALA A 119 -25.55 -8.54 26.32
CA ALA A 119 -25.72 -9.01 27.70
C ALA A 119 -24.41 -9.09 28.49
N MET A 120 -23.28 -9.41 27.83
CA MET A 120 -21.96 -9.43 28.46
C MET A 120 -21.38 -8.03 28.73
N ASN A 121 -22.10 -6.94 28.40
CA ASN A 121 -21.72 -5.54 28.68
C ASN A 121 -20.26 -5.21 28.25
N LEU A 122 -19.77 -5.91 27.23
CA LEU A 122 -18.38 -5.84 26.78
C LEU A 122 -18.05 -4.49 26.17
N GLY A 123 -19.04 -3.69 25.77
CA GLY A 123 -18.84 -2.30 25.36
C GLY A 123 -18.30 -1.39 26.47
N LYS A 124 -18.62 -1.67 27.74
CA LYS A 124 -18.04 -0.95 28.90
C LYS A 124 -16.67 -1.50 29.31
N PHE A 125 -16.45 -2.82 29.15
CA PHE A 125 -15.20 -3.48 29.53
C PHE A 125 -14.08 -3.32 28.47
N PHE A 126 -14.46 -3.28 27.19
CA PHE A 126 -13.58 -3.13 26.04
C PHE A 126 -13.68 -1.71 25.46
N GLY A 127 -13.74 -0.66 26.29
CA GLY A 127 -13.82 0.73 25.83
C GLY A 127 -12.87 1.00 24.65
N ASN A 128 -13.42 1.22 23.46
CA ASN A 128 -12.68 1.37 22.19
C ASN A 128 -11.63 0.26 21.89
N LEU A 129 -11.68 -0.90 22.55
CA LEU A 129 -10.65 -1.94 22.60
C LEU A 129 -10.89 -3.08 21.58
N LEU A 130 -12.06 -3.13 20.93
CA LEU A 130 -12.42 -4.16 19.94
C LEU A 130 -12.50 -3.62 18.49
N SER A 131 -11.83 -2.51 18.19
CA SER A 131 -11.55 -2.12 16.81
C SER A 131 -10.45 -3.01 16.23
N TRP A 132 -10.81 -4.18 15.72
CA TRP A 132 -9.90 -5.15 15.10
C TRP A 132 -9.15 -4.61 13.86
N GLY A 133 -9.56 -3.44 13.34
CA GLY A 133 -8.88 -2.76 12.24
C GLY A 133 -7.66 -1.98 12.72
N GLY A 134 -6.49 -2.33 12.19
CA GLY A 134 -5.43 -1.42 11.70
C GLY A 134 -4.83 -0.34 12.61
N ASN A 135 -5.23 -0.16 13.86
CA ASN A 135 -4.66 0.89 14.71
C ASN A 135 -3.29 0.45 15.23
N ALA A 136 -2.22 1.13 14.81
CA ALA A 136 -0.86 0.86 15.26
C ALA A 136 -0.73 0.88 16.80
N LYS A 137 -1.46 1.77 17.49
CA LYS A 137 -1.46 1.84 18.98
C LYS A 137 -2.13 0.61 19.61
N PHE A 138 -3.11 0.02 18.92
CA PHE A 138 -3.76 -1.22 19.37
C PHE A 138 -2.80 -2.41 19.27
N PHE A 139 -2.11 -2.57 18.14
CA PHE A 139 -1.11 -3.65 17.99
C PHE A 139 0.08 -3.50 18.95
N GLN A 140 0.49 -2.26 19.24
CA GLN A 140 1.53 -2.00 20.24
C GLN A 140 1.21 -2.62 21.61
N LYS A 141 -0.07 -2.58 22.05
CA LYS A 141 -0.48 -3.21 23.31
C LYS A 141 -0.26 -4.72 23.31
N PHE A 142 -0.56 -5.41 22.20
CA PHE A 142 -0.30 -6.84 22.10
C PHE A 142 1.20 -7.15 22.11
N PHE A 143 2.00 -6.39 21.37
CA PHE A 143 3.44 -6.62 21.34
C PHE A 143 4.10 -6.38 22.71
N ASN A 144 3.62 -5.41 23.48
CA ASN A 144 4.11 -5.14 24.84
C ASN A 144 3.82 -6.30 25.82
N VAL A 145 2.72 -7.03 25.61
CA VAL A 145 2.29 -8.12 26.52
C VAL A 145 2.83 -9.48 26.07
N TYR A 146 2.76 -9.78 24.77
CA TYR A 146 3.01 -11.11 24.22
C TYR A 146 4.35 -11.23 23.48
N GLY A 147 5.08 -10.13 23.29
CA GLY A 147 6.33 -10.10 22.57
C GLY A 147 6.16 -9.87 21.06
N PRO A 148 7.20 -10.11 20.24
CA PRO A 148 7.26 -9.60 18.87
C PRO A 148 6.40 -10.34 17.85
N VAL A 149 5.92 -11.55 18.18
CA VAL A 149 5.07 -12.41 17.35
C VAL A 149 3.84 -12.77 18.16
N VAL A 150 2.64 -12.40 17.69
CA VAL A 150 1.38 -12.61 18.44
C VAL A 150 0.35 -13.30 17.56
N ARG A 151 -0.31 -14.33 18.08
CA ARG A 151 -1.42 -15.02 17.40
C ARG A 151 -2.75 -14.52 17.96
N LEU A 152 -3.59 -13.98 17.07
CA LEU A 152 -4.98 -13.68 17.37
C LEU A 152 -5.84 -14.81 16.80
N HIS A 153 -6.53 -15.53 17.69
CA HIS A 153 -7.45 -16.58 17.28
C HIS A 153 -8.71 -15.98 16.67
N GLY A 154 -8.98 -16.32 15.41
CA GLY A 154 -10.18 -15.89 14.71
C GLY A 154 -11.34 -16.87 14.90
N PRO A 155 -12.60 -16.43 14.70
CA PRO A 155 -13.72 -17.37 14.66
C PRO A 155 -13.50 -18.40 13.54
N PHE A 156 -13.82 -19.66 13.80
CA PHE A 156 -13.70 -20.79 12.86
C PHE A 156 -12.28 -21.05 12.30
N GLY A 157 -11.22 -20.68 13.04
CA GLY A 157 -9.83 -21.02 12.68
C GLY A 157 -9.18 -20.09 11.65
N GLY A 158 -9.73 -18.90 11.44
CA GLY A 158 -9.11 -17.82 10.66
C GLY A 158 -8.11 -17.01 11.48
N ASP A 159 -7.00 -17.64 11.87
CA ASP A 159 -6.03 -16.99 12.76
C ASP A 159 -5.22 -15.88 12.06
N VAL A 160 -4.94 -14.84 12.82
CA VAL A 160 -4.15 -13.68 12.38
C VAL A 160 -2.85 -13.61 13.17
N LEU A 161 -1.72 -13.56 12.47
CA LEU A 161 -0.40 -13.42 13.06
C LEU A 161 0.06 -11.96 12.99
N LEU A 162 0.36 -11.35 14.13
CA LEU A 162 0.93 -10.01 14.20
C LEU A 162 2.46 -10.10 14.31
N LEU A 163 3.16 -9.33 13.48
CA LEU A 163 4.62 -9.22 13.48
C LEU A 163 5.04 -7.76 13.69
N SER A 164 6.02 -7.54 14.57
CA SER A 164 6.54 -6.19 14.88
C SER A 164 8.00 -5.97 14.52
N ARG A 165 8.70 -7.01 14.08
CA ARG A 165 10.14 -7.00 13.84
C ARG A 165 10.47 -7.10 12.33
N PRO A 166 11.42 -6.31 11.80
CA PRO A 166 11.89 -6.37 10.42
C PRO A 166 12.42 -7.75 10.03
N GLU A 167 13.10 -8.46 10.93
CA GLU A 167 13.63 -9.80 10.66
C GLU A 167 12.52 -10.83 10.40
N HIS A 168 11.33 -10.59 10.95
CA HIS A 168 10.17 -11.47 10.71
C HIS A 168 9.45 -11.05 9.43
N ALA A 169 9.39 -9.75 9.16
CA ALA A 169 8.84 -9.24 7.91
C ALA A 169 9.64 -9.74 6.70
N SER A 170 10.98 -9.74 6.77
CA SER A 170 11.84 -10.21 5.67
C SER A 170 11.53 -11.65 5.27
N ILE A 171 11.33 -12.55 6.24
CA ILE A 171 10.95 -13.95 6.00
C ILE A 171 9.63 -14.03 5.23
N VAL A 172 8.62 -13.23 5.61
CA VAL A 172 7.32 -13.19 4.94
C VAL A 172 7.49 -12.77 3.48
N PHE A 173 8.16 -11.65 3.23
CA PHE A 173 8.33 -11.12 1.87
C PHE A 173 9.23 -11.99 0.98
N GLN A 174 10.30 -12.58 1.52
CA GLN A 174 11.14 -13.52 0.77
C GLN A 174 10.40 -14.82 0.42
N SER A 175 9.29 -15.12 1.12
CA SER A 175 8.52 -16.35 0.93
C SER A 175 7.27 -16.20 0.04
N GLU A 176 6.97 -14.99 -0.45
CA GLU A 176 5.63 -14.67 -0.98
C GLU A 176 5.34 -15.10 -2.42
N GLY A 177 6.39 -15.41 -3.21
CA GLY A 177 6.26 -15.82 -4.61
C GLY A 177 5.86 -14.67 -5.56
N ALA A 178 5.52 -14.99 -6.82
CA ALA A 178 5.20 -13.99 -7.84
C ALA A 178 3.81 -13.34 -7.65
N GLN A 179 2.85 -14.07 -7.07
CA GLN A 179 1.46 -13.63 -6.90
C GLN A 179 1.09 -13.50 -5.42
N PRO A 180 1.67 -12.55 -4.68
CA PRO A 180 1.42 -12.41 -3.26
C PRO A 180 -0.05 -12.05 -2.98
N VAL A 181 -0.61 -12.73 -1.99
CA VAL A 181 -1.99 -12.52 -1.54
C VAL A 181 -2.00 -11.56 -0.36
N ARG A 182 -2.88 -10.57 -0.41
CA ARG A 182 -3.18 -9.64 0.68
C ARG A 182 -4.68 -9.63 0.93
N ALA A 183 -5.10 -9.60 2.19
CA ALA A 183 -6.50 -9.32 2.50
C ALA A 183 -6.70 -7.81 2.51
N CYS A 184 -7.73 -7.34 1.84
CA CYS A 184 -7.96 -5.92 1.59
C CYS A 184 -9.38 -5.50 2.01
N LEU A 185 -9.82 -4.33 1.53
CA LEU A 185 -11.06 -3.66 1.91
C LEU A 185 -12.28 -4.51 1.54
N ASP A 186 -12.78 -5.30 2.49
CA ASP A 186 -13.91 -6.20 2.30
C ASP A 186 -15.16 -5.41 1.84
N SER A 187 -15.31 -4.17 2.29
CA SER A 187 -16.47 -3.34 1.93
C SER A 187 -16.44 -2.93 0.46
N VAL A 188 -15.26 -2.61 -0.08
CA VAL A 188 -15.10 -2.29 -1.50
C VAL A 188 -15.22 -3.55 -2.36
N GLU A 189 -14.71 -4.69 -1.88
CA GLU A 189 -14.89 -5.98 -2.56
C GLU A 189 -16.37 -6.35 -2.65
N LYS A 190 -17.12 -6.25 -1.53
CA LYS A 190 -18.57 -6.48 -1.53
C LYS A 190 -19.28 -5.54 -2.51
N TYR A 191 -18.90 -4.27 -2.54
CA TYR A 191 -19.48 -3.29 -3.47
C TYR A 191 -19.27 -3.73 -4.93
N ARG A 192 -18.05 -4.11 -5.29
CA ARG A 192 -17.71 -4.51 -6.67
C ARG A 192 -18.35 -5.83 -7.07
N LEU A 193 -18.18 -6.87 -6.27
CA LEU A 193 -18.59 -8.23 -6.65
C LEU A 193 -20.08 -8.51 -6.42
N GLN A 194 -20.71 -7.91 -5.40
CA GLN A 194 -22.10 -8.20 -5.05
C GLN A 194 -23.07 -7.12 -5.50
N HIS A 195 -22.76 -5.85 -5.25
CA HIS A 195 -23.65 -4.73 -5.64
C HIS A 195 -23.55 -4.42 -7.13
N ARG A 196 -22.33 -4.15 -7.62
CA ARG A 196 -22.07 -3.87 -9.05
C ARG A 196 -22.01 -5.13 -9.92
N ARG A 197 -21.80 -6.30 -9.30
CA ARG A 197 -21.68 -7.61 -9.98
C ARG A 197 -20.56 -7.62 -11.03
N LEU A 198 -19.46 -6.92 -10.75
CA LEU A 198 -18.27 -6.95 -11.60
C LEU A 198 -17.66 -8.34 -11.59
N ARG A 199 -16.98 -8.71 -12.68
CA ARG A 199 -16.28 -9.99 -12.78
C ARG A 199 -15.16 -10.14 -11.74
N GLN A 200 -14.51 -9.03 -11.39
CA GLN A 200 -13.37 -9.02 -10.47
C GLN A 200 -13.33 -7.76 -9.60
N ALA A 201 -12.59 -7.86 -8.49
CA ALA A 201 -12.55 -6.83 -7.46
C ALA A 201 -11.55 -5.70 -7.74
N GLY A 202 -10.77 -5.76 -8.82
CA GLY A 202 -9.75 -4.76 -9.17
C GLY A 202 -8.39 -5.02 -8.53
N PRO A 203 -7.30 -4.42 -9.08
CA PRO A 203 -5.92 -4.81 -8.78
C PRO A 203 -5.50 -4.49 -7.34
N PHE A 204 -6.16 -3.55 -6.67
CA PHE A 204 -5.90 -3.32 -5.26
C PHE A 204 -6.42 -4.47 -4.37
N LEU A 205 -7.52 -5.12 -4.75
CA LEU A 205 -8.20 -6.11 -3.89
C LEU A 205 -7.89 -7.56 -4.28
N MET A 206 -7.74 -7.83 -5.57
CA MET A 206 -7.58 -9.20 -6.07
C MET A 206 -6.12 -9.68 -6.04
N SER A 207 -5.93 -10.98 -6.15
CA SER A 207 -4.63 -11.66 -6.23
C SER A 207 -4.74 -12.82 -7.24
N GLY A 208 -3.62 -13.41 -7.65
CA GLY A 208 -3.60 -14.48 -8.65
C GLY A 208 -3.33 -14.00 -10.08
N PRO A 209 -3.56 -14.85 -11.10
CA PRO A 209 -3.24 -14.55 -12.50
C PRO A 209 -3.96 -13.33 -13.06
N GLU A 210 -5.21 -13.10 -12.65
CA GLU A 210 -6.00 -11.94 -13.09
C GLU A 210 -5.44 -10.63 -12.55
N TRP A 211 -4.91 -10.65 -11.31
CA TRP A 211 -4.18 -9.52 -10.74
C TRP A 211 -2.89 -9.27 -11.51
N GLU A 212 -2.08 -10.31 -11.72
CA GLU A 212 -0.77 -10.22 -12.39
C GLU A 212 -0.91 -9.60 -13.78
N LYS A 213 -1.91 -10.01 -14.55
CA LYS A 213 -2.18 -9.47 -15.89
C LYS A 213 -2.41 -7.96 -15.91
N ILE A 214 -3.26 -7.46 -15.01
CA ILE A 214 -3.54 -6.01 -14.91
C ILE A 214 -2.32 -5.28 -14.34
N HIS A 215 -1.65 -5.89 -13.36
CA HIS A 215 -0.45 -5.35 -12.75
C HIS A 215 0.66 -5.14 -13.79
N GLU A 216 0.99 -6.16 -14.58
CA GLU A 216 2.00 -6.07 -15.67
C GLU A 216 1.62 -5.02 -16.71
N THR A 217 0.32 -4.91 -17.05
CA THR A 217 -0.14 -3.91 -18.01
C THR A 217 0.05 -2.49 -17.51
N LEU A 218 -0.10 -2.28 -16.19
CA LEU A 218 0.06 -0.97 -15.54
C LEU A 218 1.50 -0.59 -15.23
N GLU A 219 2.40 -1.56 -15.09
CA GLU A 219 3.76 -1.34 -14.60
C GLU A 219 4.53 -0.34 -15.46
N LYS A 220 4.62 -0.58 -16.77
CA LYS A 220 5.37 0.31 -17.68
C LYS A 220 4.73 1.71 -17.80
N PRO A 221 3.40 1.86 -18.00
CA PRO A 221 2.77 3.18 -18.00
C PRO A 221 3.00 3.97 -16.70
N LEU A 222 2.82 3.33 -15.53
CA LEU A 222 3.02 4.00 -14.24
C LEU A 222 4.50 4.36 -14.00
N PHE A 223 5.42 3.48 -14.35
CA PHE A 223 6.86 3.74 -14.23
C PHE A 223 7.32 4.92 -15.10
N ASN A 224 6.78 5.06 -16.31
CA ASN A 224 7.11 6.17 -17.22
C ASN A 224 6.33 7.46 -16.93
N SER A 225 5.24 7.38 -16.16
CA SER A 225 4.36 8.52 -15.85
C SER A 225 5.09 9.76 -15.30
N PRO A 226 6.09 9.65 -14.41
CA PRO A 226 6.81 10.82 -13.91
C PRO A 226 7.43 11.65 -15.03
N MET A 227 8.06 11.00 -16.01
CA MET A 227 8.71 11.69 -17.13
C MET A 227 7.68 12.28 -18.09
N GLN A 228 6.62 11.53 -18.40
CA GLN A 228 5.59 11.93 -19.36
C GLN A 228 4.71 13.08 -18.85
N HIS A 229 4.41 13.09 -17.55
CA HIS A 229 3.46 14.04 -16.95
C HIS A 229 4.13 15.15 -16.13
N PHE A 230 5.47 15.19 -16.07
CA PHE A 230 6.22 16.15 -15.26
C PHE A 230 5.75 17.59 -15.45
N LYS A 231 5.69 18.09 -16.69
CA LYS A 231 5.27 19.47 -17.00
C LYS A 231 3.84 19.77 -16.58
N THR A 232 2.94 18.81 -16.76
CA THR A 232 1.53 18.95 -16.36
C THR A 232 1.42 19.05 -14.84
N ILE A 233 2.14 18.20 -14.11
CA ILE A 233 2.16 18.19 -12.64
C ILE A 233 2.86 19.45 -12.11
N ASP A 234 3.91 19.92 -12.77
CA ASP A 234 4.59 21.18 -12.46
C ASP A 234 3.62 22.37 -12.47
N LEU A 235 2.81 22.49 -13.53
CA LEU A 235 1.75 23.50 -13.65
C LEU A 235 0.67 23.36 -12.57
N ILE A 236 0.29 22.14 -12.21
CA ILE A 236 -0.69 21.89 -11.13
C ILE A 236 -0.10 22.29 -9.77
N CYS A 237 1.20 22.10 -9.56
CA CYS A 237 1.89 22.57 -8.37
C CYS A 237 1.95 24.10 -8.31
N ASP A 238 2.15 24.81 -9.44
CA ASP A 238 2.06 26.27 -9.49
C ASP A 238 0.66 26.77 -9.10
N GLN A 239 -0.39 26.14 -9.64
CA GLN A 239 -1.78 26.44 -9.26
C GLN A 239 -2.03 26.21 -7.76
N PHE A 240 -1.40 25.20 -7.16
CA PHE A 240 -1.50 24.96 -5.73
C PHE A 240 -0.78 26.02 -4.90
N VAL A 241 0.40 26.48 -5.33
CA VAL A 241 1.12 27.58 -4.69
C VAL A 241 0.28 28.87 -4.71
N GLU A 242 -0.32 29.19 -5.85
CA GLU A 242 -1.26 30.32 -5.99
C GLU A 242 -2.49 30.16 -5.10
N ARG A 243 -3.03 28.94 -5.02
CA ARG A 243 -4.14 28.61 -4.13
C ARG A 243 -3.77 28.85 -2.67
N VAL A 244 -2.58 28.43 -2.23
CA VAL A 244 -2.09 28.68 -0.85
C VAL A 244 -2.04 30.18 -0.56
N PHE A 245 -1.48 30.97 -1.47
CA PHE A 245 -1.42 32.42 -1.34
C PHE A 245 -2.82 33.05 -1.25
N SER A 246 -3.79 32.52 -2.00
CA SER A 246 -5.13 33.11 -2.11
C SER A 246 -6.07 32.77 -0.95
N VAL A 247 -5.85 31.66 -0.24
CA VAL A 247 -6.78 31.21 0.83
C VAL A 247 -6.28 31.45 2.23
N ARG A 248 -4.99 31.72 2.42
CA ARG A 248 -4.46 32.05 3.74
C ARG A 248 -5.13 33.33 4.24
N ASN A 249 -5.36 33.41 5.54
CA ASN A 249 -5.92 34.61 6.16
C ASN A 249 -4.87 35.72 6.27
N LEU A 250 -5.24 36.85 6.87
CA LEU A 250 -4.35 38.01 7.09
C LEU A 250 -3.15 37.70 8.01
N GLN A 251 -3.15 36.56 8.70
CA GLN A 251 -2.07 36.08 9.56
C GLN A 251 -1.27 34.94 8.89
N ASP A 252 -1.38 34.81 7.56
CA ASP A 252 -0.74 33.79 6.73
C ASP A 252 -1.17 32.35 7.06
N GLU A 253 -2.28 32.18 7.78
CA GLU A 253 -2.74 30.89 8.27
C GLU A 253 -3.82 30.28 7.37
N MET A 254 -3.69 28.97 7.14
CA MET A 254 -4.60 28.21 6.30
C MET A 254 -5.92 27.88 6.99
N PRO A 255 -7.03 27.80 6.24
CA PRO A 255 -8.33 27.43 6.81
C PRO A 255 -8.33 25.98 7.32
N LYS A 256 -9.26 25.66 8.24
CA LYS A 256 -9.42 24.29 8.78
C LYS A 256 -9.69 23.24 7.71
N THR A 257 -10.23 23.66 6.56
CA THR A 257 -10.53 22.83 5.40
C THR A 257 -9.32 22.57 4.50
N PHE A 258 -8.13 23.08 4.82
CA PHE A 258 -6.95 23.00 3.94
C PHE A 258 -6.56 21.57 3.54
N LYS A 259 -6.87 20.57 4.37
CA LYS A 259 -6.73 19.15 3.99
C LYS A 259 -7.47 18.80 2.68
N ASN A 260 -8.60 19.45 2.42
CA ASN A 260 -9.38 19.25 1.20
C ASN A 260 -8.69 19.92 0.00
N ASP A 261 -7.99 21.05 0.19
CA ASP A 261 -7.21 21.65 -0.89
C ASP A 261 -6.02 20.76 -1.28
N ILE A 262 -5.33 20.12 -0.31
CA ILE A 262 -4.31 19.10 -0.61
C ILE A 262 -4.93 17.92 -1.37
N LEU A 263 -6.09 17.43 -0.96
CA LEU A 263 -6.78 16.34 -1.65
C LEU A 263 -7.20 16.73 -3.08
N LYS A 264 -7.71 17.95 -3.29
CA LYS A 264 -8.03 18.48 -4.63
C LYS A 264 -6.82 18.47 -5.54
N TRP A 265 -5.66 18.89 -5.04
CA TRP A 265 -4.41 18.82 -5.79
C TRP A 265 -4.04 17.38 -6.16
N CYS A 266 -4.14 16.44 -5.21
CA CYS A 266 -3.88 15.03 -5.50
C CYS A 266 -4.85 14.46 -6.54
N LEU A 267 -6.14 14.81 -6.48
CA LEU A 267 -7.14 14.38 -7.45
C LEU A 267 -6.86 14.98 -8.84
N GLU A 268 -6.45 16.25 -8.93
CA GLU A 268 -6.05 16.87 -10.20
C GLU A 268 -4.83 16.16 -10.82
N CYS A 269 -3.82 15.82 -10.01
CA CYS A 269 -2.66 15.05 -10.45
C CYS A 269 -3.06 13.66 -10.96
N VAL A 270 -3.82 12.90 -10.16
CA VAL A 270 -4.29 11.56 -10.53
C VAL A 270 -5.10 11.60 -11.82
N CYS A 271 -6.06 12.52 -11.95
CA CYS A 271 -6.86 12.65 -13.17
C CYS A 271 -6.01 13.10 -14.36
N SER A 272 -5.05 14.00 -14.16
CA SER A 272 -4.15 14.44 -15.23
C SER A 272 -3.23 13.34 -15.75
N VAL A 273 -2.80 12.42 -14.89
CA VAL A 273 -2.00 11.26 -15.29
C VAL A 273 -2.87 10.18 -15.93
N THR A 274 -4.00 9.86 -15.30
CA THR A 274 -4.85 8.74 -15.74
C THR A 274 -5.65 9.05 -17.00
N LEU A 275 -6.21 10.26 -17.10
CA LEU A 275 -7.10 10.69 -18.20
C LEU A 275 -6.41 11.64 -19.18
N LYS A 276 -5.17 12.07 -18.92
CA LYS A 276 -4.45 13.11 -19.70
C LYS A 276 -5.27 14.39 -19.84
N ARG A 277 -6.06 14.73 -18.81
CA ARG A 277 -6.98 15.88 -18.77
C ARG A 277 -6.99 16.53 -17.39
N LYS A 278 -7.09 17.86 -17.41
CA LYS A 278 -7.41 18.65 -16.22
C LYS A 278 -8.92 18.62 -15.98
N LEU A 279 -9.36 18.25 -14.77
CA LEU A 279 -10.78 18.23 -14.40
C LEU A 279 -11.21 19.51 -13.71
N GLY A 280 -10.27 20.31 -13.19
CA GLY A 280 -10.57 21.61 -12.58
C GLY A 280 -10.81 21.55 -11.08
N PHE A 281 -10.24 20.59 -10.36
CA PHE A 281 -10.23 20.58 -8.88
C PHE A 281 -9.51 21.80 -8.30
N MET A 282 -8.55 22.36 -9.03
CA MET A 282 -7.79 23.57 -8.68
C MET A 282 -8.42 24.87 -9.19
N ASP A 283 -9.52 24.80 -9.96
CA ASP A 283 -10.19 25.98 -10.50
C ASP A 283 -11.18 26.56 -9.46
N PRO A 284 -10.92 27.76 -8.91
CA PRO A 284 -11.81 28.38 -7.92
C PRO A 284 -13.17 28.79 -8.49
N THR A 285 -13.28 29.01 -9.79
CA THR A 285 -14.52 29.44 -10.46
C THR A 285 -15.37 28.26 -10.95
N GLY A 286 -14.72 27.13 -11.26
CA GLY A 286 -15.36 25.94 -11.81
C GLY A 286 -15.83 24.90 -10.79
N LEU A 287 -15.31 24.92 -9.56
CA LEU A 287 -15.61 23.91 -8.54
C LEU A 287 -16.94 24.18 -7.83
N SER A 288 -18.05 23.83 -8.47
CA SER A 288 -19.37 23.81 -7.85
C SER A 288 -19.73 22.42 -7.29
N PRO A 289 -20.61 22.30 -6.28
CA PRO A 289 -21.07 21.00 -5.79
C PRO A 289 -21.72 20.11 -6.86
N ASN A 290 -22.21 20.70 -7.95
CA ASN A 290 -22.84 20.00 -9.07
C ASN A 290 -21.87 19.74 -10.23
N SER A 291 -20.64 20.28 -10.19
CA SER A 291 -19.61 19.99 -11.19
C SER A 291 -19.08 18.56 -11.01
N ASP A 292 -18.62 17.94 -12.10
CA ASP A 292 -17.97 16.62 -12.04
C ASP A 292 -16.81 16.59 -11.00
N PRO A 293 -15.85 17.55 -10.96
CA PRO A 293 -14.81 17.55 -9.92
C PRO A 293 -15.36 17.76 -8.51
N GLY A 294 -16.40 18.58 -8.32
CA GLY A 294 -17.03 18.76 -7.01
C GLY A 294 -17.69 17.49 -6.49
N GLN A 295 -18.42 16.80 -7.36
CA GLN A 295 -19.08 15.52 -7.04
C GLN A 295 -18.07 14.40 -6.79
N ILE A 296 -16.97 14.35 -7.56
CA ILE A 296 -15.88 13.40 -7.31
C ILE A 296 -15.24 13.67 -5.95
N LEU A 297 -14.94 14.94 -5.62
CA LEU A 297 -14.33 15.30 -4.34
C LEU A 297 -15.20 14.86 -3.15
N GLU A 298 -16.48 15.22 -3.16
CA GLU A 298 -17.43 14.82 -2.11
C GLU A 298 -17.62 13.30 -2.05
N GLY A 299 -17.70 12.65 -3.22
CA GLY A 299 -17.75 11.20 -3.34
C GLY A 299 -16.53 10.53 -2.70
N VAL A 300 -15.32 11.00 -2.99
CA VAL A 300 -14.08 10.43 -2.44
C VAL A 300 -14.02 10.62 -0.92
N ILE A 301 -14.34 11.81 -0.42
CA ILE A 301 -14.38 12.08 1.03
C ILE A 301 -15.42 11.18 1.71
N GLY A 302 -16.64 11.10 1.16
CA GLY A 302 -17.74 10.31 1.70
C GLY A 302 -17.47 8.80 1.65
N ALA A 303 -16.91 8.30 0.56
CA ALA A 303 -16.50 6.91 0.40
C ALA A 303 -15.38 6.55 1.38
N THR A 304 -14.36 7.41 1.53
CA THR A 304 -13.24 7.15 2.44
C THR A 304 -13.71 7.02 3.90
N GLU A 305 -14.59 7.91 4.36
CA GLU A 305 -15.14 7.83 5.71
C GLU A 305 -16.08 6.62 5.88
N ALA A 306 -16.84 6.26 4.84
CA ALA A 306 -17.68 5.07 4.84
C ALA A 306 -16.85 3.77 4.89
N ILE A 307 -15.79 3.66 4.09
CA ILE A 307 -14.82 2.55 4.13
C ILE A 307 -14.25 2.47 5.54
N ARG A 308 -13.77 3.58 6.11
CA ARG A 308 -13.25 3.61 7.47
C ARG A 308 -14.27 3.10 8.49
N LYS A 309 -15.56 3.43 8.37
CA LYS A 309 -16.59 2.89 9.29
C LYS A 309 -16.91 1.42 9.03
N CYS A 310 -16.80 0.94 7.78
CA CYS A 310 -17.06 -0.44 7.44
C CYS A 310 -15.91 -1.35 7.90
N GLU A 311 -14.67 -1.02 7.55
CA GLU A 311 -13.50 -1.83 7.91
C GLU A 311 -13.22 -1.81 9.43
N TYR A 312 -13.67 -0.74 10.13
CA TYR A 312 -13.49 -0.59 11.57
C TYR A 312 -14.82 -0.83 12.29
N GLY A 313 -15.04 -2.08 12.72
CA GLY A 313 -16.20 -2.45 13.53
C GLY A 313 -16.53 -3.94 13.43
N PHE A 314 -17.73 -4.32 13.84
CA PHE A 314 -18.19 -5.71 13.84
C PHE A 314 -18.61 -6.24 12.45
N HIS A 315 -18.32 -5.50 11.38
CA HIS A 315 -18.65 -5.90 10.00
C HIS A 315 -20.13 -6.27 9.76
N ILE A 316 -21.06 -5.71 10.57
CA ILE A 316 -22.51 -5.94 10.47
C ILE A 316 -23.04 -5.60 9.07
N TRP A 317 -22.38 -4.66 8.41
CA TRP A 317 -22.66 -4.25 7.03
C TRP A 317 -22.55 -5.40 5.99
N LYS A 318 -21.88 -6.50 6.33
CA LYS A 318 -21.85 -7.71 5.48
C LYS A 318 -23.22 -8.35 5.37
N PHE A 319 -24.06 -8.23 6.39
CA PHE A 319 -25.36 -8.90 6.47
C PHE A 319 -26.54 -7.93 6.33
N VAL A 320 -26.42 -6.71 6.87
CA VAL A 320 -27.49 -5.71 6.89
C VAL A 320 -27.02 -4.38 6.29
N GLU A 321 -27.90 -3.68 5.59
CA GLU A 321 -27.60 -2.36 4.99
C GLU A 321 -27.47 -1.24 6.03
N THR A 322 -26.32 -1.21 6.71
CA THR A 322 -25.99 -0.15 7.67
C THR A 322 -25.90 1.23 6.99
N PRO A 323 -26.02 2.34 7.74
CA PRO A 323 -25.80 3.68 7.20
C PRO A 323 -24.41 3.86 6.55
N ALA A 324 -23.37 3.25 7.14
CA ALA A 324 -22.02 3.28 6.58
C ALA A 324 -21.96 2.57 5.21
N TRP A 325 -22.57 1.38 5.10
CA TRP A 325 -22.68 0.66 3.83
C TRP A 325 -23.43 1.46 2.77
N ARG A 326 -24.61 1.98 3.10
CA ARG A 326 -25.41 2.79 2.16
C ARG A 326 -24.66 4.04 1.71
N SER A 327 -23.91 4.68 2.62
CA SER A 327 -23.03 5.79 2.28
C SER A 327 -21.91 5.36 1.34
N LEU A 328 -21.27 4.20 1.56
CA LEU A 328 -20.23 3.69 0.67
C LEU A 328 -20.78 3.50 -0.74
N VAL A 329 -21.88 2.75 -0.86
CA VAL A 329 -22.54 2.45 -2.14
C VAL A 329 -22.90 3.75 -2.88
N LYS A 330 -23.58 4.68 -2.20
CA LYS A 330 -23.97 5.97 -2.79
C LYS A 330 -22.78 6.73 -3.37
N ASN A 331 -21.69 6.85 -2.61
CA ASN A 331 -20.53 7.63 -3.01
C ASN A 331 -19.73 6.93 -4.12
N CYS A 332 -19.57 5.61 -4.06
CA CYS A 332 -18.90 4.86 -5.11
C CYS A 332 -19.71 4.86 -6.42
N ASP A 333 -21.04 4.69 -6.36
CA ASP A 333 -21.90 4.76 -7.55
C ASP A 333 -21.86 6.15 -8.21
N LEU A 334 -21.78 7.22 -7.39
CA LEU A 334 -21.61 8.59 -7.88
C LEU A 334 -20.30 8.75 -8.66
N ILE A 335 -19.18 8.32 -8.07
CA ILE A 335 -17.87 8.38 -8.72
C ILE A 335 -17.88 7.54 -10.00
N ASP A 336 -18.36 6.29 -9.93
CA ASP A 336 -18.43 5.38 -11.09
C ASP A 336 -19.26 5.97 -12.24
N SER A 337 -20.39 6.62 -11.95
CA SER A 337 -21.22 7.25 -12.98
C SER A 337 -20.47 8.37 -13.72
N ILE A 338 -19.70 9.18 -12.99
CA ILE A 338 -18.92 10.26 -13.58
C ILE A 338 -17.73 9.70 -14.37
N LEU A 339 -17.00 8.75 -13.78
CA LEU A 339 -15.87 8.10 -14.43
C LEU A 339 -16.26 7.38 -15.72
N GLY A 340 -17.45 6.77 -15.77
CA GLY A 340 -17.97 6.09 -16.95
C GLY A 340 -18.00 7.01 -18.17
N LYS A 341 -18.45 8.26 -18.00
CA LYS A 341 -18.47 9.28 -19.07
C LYS A 341 -17.08 9.53 -19.65
N TYR A 342 -16.06 9.56 -18.80
CA TYR A 342 -14.69 9.81 -19.22
C TYR A 342 -14.03 8.60 -19.88
N VAL A 343 -14.33 7.39 -19.40
CA VAL A 343 -13.85 6.15 -20.02
C VAL A 343 -14.50 5.93 -21.38
N GLU A 344 -15.81 6.14 -21.50
CA GLU A 344 -16.52 6.11 -22.79
C GLU A 344 -15.91 7.09 -23.79
N ARG A 345 -15.62 8.32 -23.34
CA ARG A 345 -14.97 9.33 -24.18
C ARG A 345 -13.55 8.91 -24.60
N ALA A 346 -12.78 8.30 -23.70
CA ALA A 346 -11.45 7.78 -24.01
C ALA A 346 -11.55 6.66 -25.07
N GLN A 347 -12.53 5.76 -24.95
CA GLN A 347 -12.79 4.72 -25.95
C GLN A 347 -13.16 5.31 -27.31
N SER A 348 -14.05 6.31 -27.37
CA SER A 348 -14.41 6.98 -28.62
C SER A 348 -13.18 7.65 -29.27
N THR A 349 -12.36 8.33 -28.46
CA THR A 349 -11.13 8.98 -28.94
C THR A 349 -10.15 7.96 -29.52
N LEU A 350 -10.01 6.79 -28.91
CA LEU A 350 -9.16 5.71 -29.43
C LEU A 350 -9.67 5.14 -30.77
N ARG A 351 -10.99 5.00 -30.93
CA ARG A 351 -11.57 4.52 -32.21
C ARG A 351 -11.35 5.48 -33.36
N GLU A 352 -11.28 6.79 -33.07
CA GLU A 352 -11.04 7.83 -34.07
C GLU A 352 -9.55 7.96 -34.45
N LYS A 353 -8.63 7.69 -33.51
CA LYS A 353 -7.18 7.71 -33.74
C LYS A 353 -6.75 6.49 -34.58
N LYS A 354 -6.78 6.63 -35.91
CA LYS A 354 -6.36 5.58 -36.87
C LYS A 354 -4.86 5.25 -36.86
N ASP A 355 -4.01 6.14 -36.34
CA ASP A 355 -2.56 5.93 -36.20
C ASP A 355 -2.08 6.41 -34.82
N ILE A 356 -1.84 5.48 -33.89
CA ILE A 356 -1.13 5.77 -32.63
C ILE A 356 0.36 5.83 -32.96
N LYS A 357 0.88 7.04 -33.19
CA LYS A 357 2.28 7.27 -33.60
C LYS A 357 3.30 7.03 -32.49
N SER A 358 2.92 7.21 -31.21
CA SER A 358 3.77 6.96 -30.05
C SER A 358 2.95 6.53 -28.82
N MET A 359 3.53 5.66 -27.99
CA MET A 359 2.97 5.26 -26.68
C MET A 359 2.98 6.42 -25.66
N GLU A 360 3.66 7.53 -25.97
CA GLU A 360 3.67 8.76 -25.16
C GLU A 360 2.41 9.61 -25.39
N ASP A 361 1.68 9.37 -26.47
CA ASP A 361 0.49 10.13 -26.82
C ASP A 361 -0.77 9.65 -26.09
N ILE A 362 -0.72 8.47 -25.48
CA ILE A 362 -1.86 7.84 -24.80
C ILE A 362 -1.77 7.97 -23.28
N SER A 363 -2.92 8.11 -22.64
CA SER A 363 -3.12 8.09 -21.19
C SER A 363 -3.00 6.67 -20.62
N ILE A 364 -2.88 6.54 -19.30
CA ILE A 364 -2.88 5.22 -18.63
C ILE A 364 -4.16 4.45 -18.98
N ILE A 365 -5.31 5.12 -18.99
CA ILE A 365 -6.59 4.49 -19.33
C ILE A 365 -6.62 4.03 -20.78
N GLU A 366 -6.14 4.87 -21.71
CA GLU A 366 -6.03 4.47 -23.11
C GLU A 366 -5.10 3.26 -23.27
N SER A 367 -3.99 3.20 -22.52
CA SER A 367 -3.06 2.07 -22.55
C SER A 367 -3.69 0.75 -22.07
N LEU A 368 -4.59 0.82 -21.07
CA LEU A 368 -5.36 -0.33 -20.61
C LEU A 368 -6.39 -0.77 -21.65
N LEU A 369 -7.12 0.20 -22.23
CA LEU A 369 -8.18 -0.06 -23.21
C LEU A 369 -7.67 -0.64 -24.53
N LEU A 370 -6.38 -0.50 -24.84
CA LEU A 370 -5.74 -1.09 -26.02
C LEU A 370 -5.46 -2.59 -25.87
N LYS A 371 -5.58 -3.15 -24.67
CA LYS A 371 -5.44 -4.59 -24.45
C LYS A 371 -6.80 -5.23 -24.64
N ASP A 372 -6.95 -6.08 -25.67
CA ASP A 372 -8.20 -6.81 -26.00
C ASP A 372 -8.80 -7.58 -24.81
N ASP A 373 -7.92 -7.93 -23.90
CA ASP A 373 -8.11 -8.78 -22.75
C ASP A 373 -8.47 -8.02 -21.45
N ILE A 374 -8.55 -6.69 -21.50
CA ILE A 374 -8.92 -5.80 -20.40
C ILE A 374 -10.26 -5.15 -20.71
N LEU A 375 -11.23 -5.31 -19.80
CA LEU A 375 -12.57 -4.78 -19.98
C LEU A 375 -12.69 -3.35 -19.42
N VAL A 376 -13.73 -2.64 -19.86
CA VAL A 376 -14.07 -1.30 -19.33
C VAL A 376 -14.25 -1.33 -17.82
N GLU A 377 -14.92 -2.37 -17.29
CA GLU A 377 -15.07 -2.56 -15.84
C GLU A 377 -13.73 -2.62 -15.11
N ASP A 378 -12.71 -3.22 -15.73
CA ASP A 378 -11.38 -3.36 -15.12
C ASP A 378 -10.70 -1.99 -15.01
N VAL A 379 -10.79 -1.19 -16.08
CA VAL A 379 -10.33 0.21 -16.11
C VAL A 379 -11.02 1.03 -15.01
N MET A 380 -12.35 0.88 -14.87
CA MET A 380 -13.11 1.57 -13.84
C MET A 380 -12.64 1.20 -12.44
N THR A 381 -12.33 -0.08 -12.17
CA THR A 381 -11.78 -0.49 -10.88
C THR A 381 -10.41 0.15 -10.59
N VAL A 382 -9.52 0.21 -11.59
CA VAL A 382 -8.20 0.86 -11.47
C VAL A 382 -8.36 2.34 -11.14
N MET A 383 -9.21 3.05 -11.87
CA MET A 383 -9.44 4.47 -11.63
C MET A 383 -10.01 4.75 -10.23
N LEU A 384 -11.01 3.97 -9.83
CA LEU A 384 -11.60 4.11 -8.50
C LEU A 384 -10.57 3.83 -7.39
N ASP A 385 -9.68 2.84 -7.58
CA ASP A 385 -8.58 2.56 -6.64
C ASP A 385 -7.59 3.74 -6.55
N MET A 386 -7.23 4.36 -7.68
CA MET A 386 -6.33 5.51 -7.72
C MET A 386 -6.94 6.75 -7.03
N LEU A 387 -8.24 6.99 -7.18
CA LEU A 387 -8.93 8.10 -6.52
C LEU A 387 -9.15 7.88 -5.02
N LEU A 388 -9.59 6.68 -4.62
CA LEU A 388 -9.91 6.41 -3.21
C LEU A 388 -8.66 6.17 -2.36
N ILE A 389 -7.68 5.42 -2.88
CA ILE A 389 -6.51 5.02 -2.10
C ILE A 389 -5.30 5.88 -2.47
N GLY A 390 -5.03 6.04 -3.77
CA GLY A 390 -3.86 6.79 -4.26
C GLY A 390 -3.89 8.25 -3.80
N ALA A 391 -4.95 9.00 -4.13
CA ALA A 391 -5.03 10.42 -3.82
C ALA A 391 -4.97 10.70 -2.30
N ASN A 392 -5.68 9.92 -1.48
CA ASN A 392 -5.63 10.08 -0.02
C ASN A 392 -4.24 9.74 0.56
N ALA A 393 -3.57 8.69 0.08
CA ALA A 393 -2.23 8.32 0.55
C ALA A 393 -1.20 9.43 0.27
N THR A 394 -1.24 10.02 -0.94
CA THR A 394 -0.38 11.15 -1.30
C THR A 394 -0.72 12.40 -0.48
N ALA A 395 -2.01 12.71 -0.30
CA ALA A 395 -2.45 13.88 0.48
C ALA A 395 -1.98 13.80 1.94
N HIS A 396 -2.06 12.62 2.55
CA HIS A 396 -1.57 12.39 3.91
C HIS A 396 -0.05 12.46 4.01
N SER A 397 0.67 11.93 3.01
CA SER A 397 2.13 12.04 2.94
C SER A 397 2.59 13.50 2.96
N ILE A 398 1.95 14.34 2.14
CA ILE A 398 2.23 15.78 2.07
C ILE A 398 1.90 16.46 3.39
N SER A 399 0.75 16.13 3.98
CA SER A 399 0.29 16.70 5.25
C SER A 399 1.32 16.49 6.36
N PHE A 400 1.84 15.26 6.50
CA PHE A 400 2.85 14.95 7.51
C PHE A 400 4.23 15.53 7.16
N LEU A 401 4.62 15.53 5.89
CA LEU A 401 5.89 16.15 5.48
C LEU A 401 5.92 17.65 5.78
N LEU A 402 4.84 18.38 5.46
CA LEU A 402 4.66 19.78 5.84
C LEU A 402 4.74 19.96 7.36
N TYR A 403 4.08 19.07 8.12
CA TYR A 403 4.14 19.09 9.58
C TYR A 403 5.57 18.89 10.12
N HIS A 404 6.30 17.88 9.66
CA HIS A 404 7.67 17.65 10.12
C HIS A 404 8.61 18.82 9.76
N LEU A 405 8.51 19.35 8.55
CA LEU A 405 9.29 20.52 8.13
C LEU A 405 8.95 21.76 8.98
N SER A 406 7.67 21.95 9.33
CA SER A 406 7.23 23.06 10.18
C SER A 406 7.75 22.96 11.62
N LYS A 407 8.00 21.74 12.12
CA LYS A 407 8.53 21.47 13.46
C LYS A 407 10.05 21.38 13.50
N ALA A 408 10.72 21.33 12.35
CA ALA A 408 12.18 21.25 12.25
C ALA A 408 12.76 22.44 11.43
N PRO A 409 12.80 23.67 11.98
CA PRO A 409 13.28 24.86 11.25
C PRO A 409 14.68 24.71 10.65
N ARG A 410 15.58 23.99 11.34
CA ARG A 410 16.94 23.69 10.83
C ARG A 410 16.90 22.83 9.57
N CYS A 411 16.09 21.78 9.55
CA CYS A 411 15.93 20.92 8.38
C CYS A 411 15.22 21.67 7.25
N GLN A 412 14.20 22.48 7.57
CA GLN A 412 13.51 23.30 6.57
C GLN A 412 14.45 24.32 5.91
N LYS A 413 15.33 24.97 6.68
CA LYS A 413 16.35 25.87 6.16
C LYS A 413 17.35 25.13 5.25
N LYS A 414 17.87 23.99 5.70
CA LYS A 414 18.81 23.19 4.91
C LYS A 414 18.20 22.71 3.58
N LEU A 415 16.93 22.31 3.61
CA LEU A 415 16.19 21.95 2.41
C LEU A 415 15.98 23.15 1.48
N TYR A 416 15.60 24.30 2.03
CA TYR A 416 15.52 25.55 1.26
C TYR A 416 16.85 25.90 0.60
N ASP A 417 17.97 25.81 1.32
CA ASP A 417 19.31 26.10 0.78
C ASP A 417 19.69 25.13 -0.35
N GLU A 418 19.30 23.85 -0.29
CA GLU A 418 19.46 22.90 -1.39
C GLU A 418 18.60 23.28 -2.60
N ILE A 419 17.34 23.66 -2.38
CA ILE A 419 16.40 24.04 -3.43
C ILE A 419 16.86 25.31 -4.16
N MET A 420 17.39 26.29 -3.45
CA MET A 420 17.84 27.57 -4.02
C MET A 420 19.15 27.47 -4.82
N LYS A 421 19.95 26.42 -4.61
CA LYS A 421 21.18 26.16 -5.38
C LYS A 421 20.92 25.65 -6.80
N GLN A 422 19.70 25.19 -7.09
CA GLN A 422 19.36 24.68 -8.42
C GLN A 422 19.02 25.78 -9.42
N SER A 423 18.98 25.42 -10.71
CA SER A 423 18.50 26.28 -11.78
C SER A 423 17.09 26.83 -11.51
N LYS A 424 16.76 27.98 -12.11
CA LYS A 424 15.43 28.60 -11.99
C LYS A 424 14.32 27.64 -12.45
N GLU A 425 14.55 26.91 -13.53
CA GLU A 425 13.64 25.87 -14.03
C GLU A 425 13.88 24.54 -13.31
N ILE A 426 12.80 23.93 -12.79
CA ILE A 426 12.83 22.61 -12.18
C ILE A 426 12.61 21.59 -13.30
N THR A 427 13.53 20.65 -13.43
CA THR A 427 13.39 19.51 -14.35
C THR A 427 13.30 18.22 -13.54
N MET A 428 12.84 17.13 -14.16
CA MET A 428 12.81 15.84 -13.48
C MET A 428 14.21 15.42 -12.99
N ASN A 429 15.22 15.58 -13.84
CA ASN A 429 16.60 15.28 -13.46
C ASN A 429 17.09 16.19 -12.33
N SER A 430 16.74 17.48 -12.31
CA SER A 430 17.13 18.35 -11.20
C SER A 430 16.45 17.92 -9.90
N LEU A 431 15.15 17.57 -9.93
CA LEU A 431 14.40 17.12 -8.76
C LEU A 431 14.96 15.82 -8.17
N GLN A 432 15.38 14.88 -9.02
CA GLN A 432 16.06 13.65 -8.58
C GLN A 432 17.43 13.93 -7.94
N ASN A 433 18.12 14.97 -8.41
CA ASN A 433 19.42 15.42 -7.88
C ASN A 433 19.28 16.36 -6.66
N GLN A 434 18.23 16.17 -5.83
CA GLN A 434 18.04 16.84 -4.55
C GLN A 434 18.08 15.83 -3.40
N PRO A 435 19.28 15.36 -3.01
CA PRO A 435 19.41 14.27 -2.03
C PRO A 435 18.77 14.62 -0.68
N TYR A 436 18.84 15.88 -0.23
CA TYR A 436 18.24 16.29 1.04
C TYR A 436 16.69 16.32 0.96
N LEU A 437 16.11 16.77 -0.16
CA LEU A 437 14.67 16.64 -0.41
C LEU A 437 14.21 15.18 -0.35
N GLN A 438 14.91 14.29 -1.07
CA GLN A 438 14.59 12.86 -1.08
C GLN A 438 14.70 12.25 0.33
N ALA A 439 15.72 12.67 1.10
CA ALA A 439 15.88 12.28 2.49
C ALA A 439 14.74 12.79 3.39
N CYS A 440 14.24 14.02 3.18
CA CYS A 440 13.09 14.56 3.92
C CYS A 440 11.81 13.76 3.64
N ILE A 441 11.55 13.42 2.38
CA ILE A 441 10.39 12.60 1.98
C ILE A 441 10.47 11.21 2.64
N LYS A 442 11.63 10.54 2.54
CA LYS A 442 11.86 9.24 3.16
C LYS A 442 11.67 9.28 4.67
N GLU A 443 12.24 10.29 5.34
CA GLU A 443 12.15 10.43 6.79
C GLU A 443 10.73 10.72 7.26
N SER A 444 9.99 11.55 6.54
CA SER A 444 8.59 11.82 6.83
C SER A 444 7.74 10.55 6.71
N MET A 445 7.94 9.77 5.65
CA MET A 445 7.21 8.51 5.45
C MET A 445 7.65 7.41 6.42
N ARG A 446 8.86 7.47 6.97
CA ARG A 446 9.29 6.57 8.05
C ARG A 446 8.52 6.87 9.35
N LEU A 447 8.42 8.15 9.72
CA LEU A 447 7.71 8.59 10.93
C LEU A 447 6.19 8.47 10.80
N ASN A 448 5.65 8.77 9.63
CA ASN A 448 4.22 8.72 9.36
C ASN A 448 3.96 8.09 7.98
N PRO A 449 4.10 6.75 7.86
CA PRO A 449 3.82 6.06 6.61
C PRO A 449 2.33 6.15 6.26
N PRO A 450 1.96 6.34 4.99
CA PRO A 450 0.56 6.41 4.58
C PRO A 450 -0.24 5.16 4.96
N ILE A 451 0.41 4.00 4.92
CA ILE A 451 -0.15 2.71 5.33
C ILE A 451 0.69 2.18 6.50
N PRO A 452 0.19 2.24 7.75
CA PRO A 452 0.99 1.92 8.94
C PRO A 452 1.17 0.42 9.19
N ILE A 453 0.31 -0.43 8.62
CA ILE A 453 0.36 -1.88 8.71
C ILE A 453 0.25 -2.48 7.31
N LEU A 454 1.21 -3.34 6.97
CA LEU A 454 1.16 -4.16 5.77
C LEU A 454 0.55 -5.51 6.10
N ASN A 455 0.04 -6.21 5.09
CA ASN A 455 -0.51 -7.54 5.29
C ASN A 455 -0.19 -8.50 4.13
N ARG A 456 -0.10 -9.78 4.47
CA ARG A 456 0.15 -10.90 3.56
C ARG A 456 -0.56 -12.16 4.03
N VAL A 457 -0.86 -13.06 3.11
CA VAL A 457 -1.16 -14.47 3.41
C VAL A 457 0.09 -15.28 3.06
N LEU A 458 0.59 -16.09 4.00
CA LEU A 458 1.79 -16.89 3.77
C LEU A 458 1.59 -17.89 2.62
N ALA A 459 2.45 -17.81 1.60
CA ALA A 459 2.38 -18.68 0.42
C ALA A 459 2.92 -20.10 0.67
N LYS A 460 3.78 -20.25 1.68
CA LYS A 460 4.37 -21.53 2.13
C LYS A 460 4.54 -21.52 3.65
N ASP A 461 4.72 -22.71 4.21
CA ASP A 461 5.07 -22.86 5.62
C ASP A 461 6.38 -22.12 5.90
N ALA A 462 6.49 -21.48 7.06
CA ALA A 462 7.65 -20.71 7.44
C ALA A 462 7.94 -20.84 8.94
N VAL A 463 9.23 -20.80 9.30
CA VAL A 463 9.63 -20.64 10.70
C VAL A 463 9.86 -19.16 10.95
N ILE A 464 9.00 -18.55 11.77
CA ILE A 464 9.11 -17.15 12.15
C ILE A 464 9.47 -17.06 13.63
N HIS A 465 10.58 -16.37 13.92
CA HIS A 465 11.21 -16.29 15.25
C HIS A 465 11.70 -17.65 15.77
N LYS A 466 10.78 -18.47 16.30
CA LYS A 466 11.02 -19.86 16.71
C LYS A 466 9.79 -20.75 16.48
N TYR A 467 8.75 -20.22 15.85
CA TYR A 467 7.47 -20.89 15.69
C TYR A 467 7.29 -21.34 14.25
N PHE A 468 6.83 -22.57 14.06
CA PHE A 468 6.31 -23.04 12.79
C PHE A 468 4.98 -22.36 12.51
N ILE A 469 4.89 -21.65 11.37
CA ILE A 469 3.69 -20.95 10.91
C ILE A 469 3.23 -21.62 9.61
N PRO A 470 1.99 -22.14 9.56
CA PRO A 470 1.49 -22.83 8.39
C PRO A 470 1.16 -21.87 7.23
N LYS A 471 1.29 -22.36 6.00
CA LYS A 471 0.79 -21.75 4.77
C LYS A 471 -0.68 -21.35 4.94
N GLY A 472 -1.05 -20.22 4.36
CA GLY A 472 -2.40 -19.68 4.43
C GLY A 472 -2.69 -18.87 5.69
N THR A 473 -1.74 -18.76 6.62
CA THR A 473 -1.87 -17.85 7.78
C THR A 473 -1.89 -16.41 7.31
N TYR A 474 -2.86 -15.62 7.79
CA TYR A 474 -2.92 -14.19 7.54
C TYR A 474 -1.97 -13.45 8.48
N VAL A 475 -1.12 -12.60 7.94
CA VAL A 475 -0.04 -11.92 8.66
C VAL A 475 -0.22 -10.42 8.55
N LEU A 476 -0.21 -9.72 9.69
CA LEU A 476 -0.17 -8.27 9.80
C LEU A 476 1.22 -7.84 10.27
N ILE A 477 1.86 -6.97 9.50
CA ILE A 477 3.22 -6.47 9.73
C ILE A 477 3.13 -5.01 10.15
N ALA A 478 3.43 -4.70 11.40
CA ALA A 478 3.34 -3.37 11.97
C ALA A 478 4.56 -2.51 11.61
N VAL A 479 4.68 -2.16 10.31
CA VAL A 479 5.83 -1.41 9.77
C VAL A 479 6.06 -0.08 10.45
N HIS A 480 5.00 0.65 10.80
CA HIS A 480 5.11 1.93 11.52
C HIS A 480 5.67 1.75 12.94
N LEU A 481 5.40 0.63 13.62
CA LEU A 481 5.97 0.40 14.94
C LEU A 481 7.45 0.03 14.85
N ALA A 482 7.84 -0.74 13.83
CA ALA A 482 9.23 -1.07 13.57
C ALA A 482 10.04 0.19 13.24
N SER A 483 9.46 1.11 12.45
CA SER A 483 10.14 2.33 12.04
C SER A 483 10.44 3.30 13.19
N LEU A 484 9.73 3.19 14.32
CA LEU A 484 9.88 4.04 15.50
C LEU A 484 10.72 3.41 16.64
N ARG A 485 11.45 2.31 16.36
CA ARG A 485 12.31 1.65 17.36
C ARG A 485 13.76 2.12 17.26
N GLU A 486 14.33 2.46 18.42
CA GLU A 486 15.75 2.83 18.58
C GLU A 486 16.71 1.70 18.18
N GLU A 487 16.27 0.44 18.22
CA GLU A 487 17.03 -0.73 17.74
C GLU A 487 17.38 -0.63 16.24
N TYR A 488 16.55 0.06 15.46
CA TYR A 488 16.72 0.15 14.00
C TYR A 488 17.10 1.57 13.53
N PHE A 489 16.65 2.59 14.26
CA PHE A 489 16.91 3.99 13.93
C PHE A 489 17.32 4.75 15.18
N GLU A 490 18.55 5.24 15.24
CA GLU A 490 18.98 6.17 16.30
C GLU A 490 18.12 7.44 16.30
N ASP A 491 17.65 7.87 17.48
CA ASP A 491 16.67 8.95 17.66
C ASP A 491 15.43 8.71 16.80
N ALA A 492 14.85 7.51 16.91
CA ALA A 492 13.83 7.00 15.99
C ALA A 492 12.61 7.92 15.87
N LYS A 493 12.25 8.66 16.92
CA LYS A 493 11.08 9.55 16.90
C LYS A 493 11.39 10.95 16.38
N THR A 494 12.65 11.28 16.18
CA THR A 494 13.09 12.60 15.71
C THR A 494 13.10 12.64 14.19
N PHE A 495 12.59 13.72 13.61
CA PHE A 495 12.71 13.99 12.19
C PHE A 495 14.15 14.39 11.85
N ARG A 496 14.95 13.44 11.36
CA ARG A 496 16.36 13.62 11.02
C ARG A 496 16.63 13.07 9.60
N PRO A 497 16.40 13.88 8.55
CA PRO A 497 16.65 13.48 7.17
C PRO A 497 18.09 13.01 6.92
N GLU A 498 19.07 13.54 7.66
CA GLU A 498 20.49 13.21 7.54
C GLU A 498 20.80 11.72 7.57
N ARG A 499 19.97 10.90 8.25
CA ARG A 499 20.17 9.45 8.35
C ARG A 499 20.12 8.74 6.99
N TRP A 500 19.49 9.36 5.99
CA TRP A 500 19.36 8.80 4.65
C TRP A 500 20.47 9.23 3.70
N LEU A 501 21.41 10.07 4.18
CA LEU A 501 22.52 10.60 3.40
C LEU A 501 23.85 9.88 3.72
N SER A 502 23.97 9.33 4.92
CA SER A 502 25.18 8.63 5.40
C SER A 502 25.19 7.16 4.99
N GLN A 503 26.34 6.67 4.51
CA GLN A 503 26.59 5.26 4.19
C GLN A 503 27.30 4.50 5.33
N GLU A 504 27.45 5.10 6.51
CA GLU A 504 28.28 4.56 7.61
C GLU A 504 27.60 3.45 8.44
N ILE A 505 26.54 2.83 7.93
CA ILE A 505 25.81 1.77 8.64
C ILE A 505 26.26 0.42 8.10
N SER A 506 26.39 -0.59 8.97
CA SER A 506 26.77 -1.94 8.54
C SER A 506 25.74 -2.50 7.52
N PRO A 507 26.16 -3.36 6.57
CA PRO A 507 25.23 -3.94 5.60
C PRO A 507 24.02 -4.64 6.23
N LEU A 508 24.23 -5.30 7.38
CA LEU A 508 23.15 -5.93 8.15
C LEU A 508 22.14 -4.90 8.68
N ALA A 509 22.61 -3.79 9.26
CA ALA A 509 21.73 -2.74 9.73
C ALA A 509 20.97 -2.07 8.58
N GLN A 510 21.61 -1.93 7.41
CA GLN A 510 20.96 -1.43 6.20
C GLN A 510 19.82 -2.36 5.74
N GLU A 511 20.04 -3.67 5.72
CA GLU A 511 19.00 -4.65 5.38
C GLU A 511 17.82 -4.58 6.36
N LEU A 512 18.10 -4.53 7.66
CA LEU A 512 17.05 -4.41 8.67
C LEU A 512 16.27 -3.09 8.54
N GLN A 513 16.93 -1.99 8.21
CA GLN A 513 16.26 -0.70 7.96
C GLN A 513 15.33 -0.73 6.75
N VAL A 514 15.67 -1.49 5.70
CA VAL A 514 14.78 -1.68 4.53
C VAL A 514 13.45 -2.30 4.96
N PHE A 515 13.49 -3.33 5.82
CA PHE A 515 12.28 -3.97 6.33
C PHE A 515 11.65 -3.24 7.54
N ALA A 516 12.38 -2.32 8.17
CA ALA A 516 11.87 -1.45 9.22
C ALA A 516 11.11 -0.23 8.67
N SER A 517 11.35 0.15 7.41
CA SER A 517 10.69 1.28 6.75
C SER A 517 10.23 0.94 5.33
N MET A 518 8.99 0.46 5.21
CA MET A 518 8.37 0.07 3.94
C MET A 518 7.10 0.90 3.61
N PRO A 519 7.20 2.23 3.45
CA PRO A 519 6.02 3.08 3.22
C PRO A 519 5.27 2.78 1.92
N PHE A 520 5.95 2.16 0.94
CA PHE A 520 5.37 1.72 -0.34
C PHE A 520 5.17 0.19 -0.41
N GLY A 521 5.29 -0.51 0.71
CA GLY A 521 5.35 -1.97 0.73
C GLY A 521 6.66 -2.53 0.17
N HIS A 522 6.67 -3.83 -0.08
CA HIS A 522 7.83 -4.57 -0.60
C HIS A 522 7.37 -5.71 -1.52
N GLY A 523 8.26 -6.14 -2.42
CA GLY A 523 8.06 -7.25 -3.34
C GLY A 523 7.13 -6.97 -4.53
N PRO A 524 6.63 -8.02 -5.23
CA PRO A 524 5.86 -7.89 -6.47
C PRO A 524 4.58 -7.07 -6.34
N LYS A 525 4.02 -6.96 -5.12
CA LYS A 525 2.81 -6.17 -4.83
C LYS A 525 3.11 -4.94 -3.98
N SER A 526 4.30 -4.38 -4.18
CA SER A 526 4.65 -3.03 -3.75
C SER A 526 3.90 -1.99 -4.59
N CYS A 527 3.93 -0.72 -4.17
CA CYS A 527 3.21 0.34 -4.84
C CYS A 527 3.79 0.63 -6.23
N GLN A 528 3.02 0.37 -7.29
CA GLN A 528 3.41 0.64 -8.67
C GLN A 528 3.52 2.14 -9.00
N ALA A 529 2.86 2.99 -8.21
CA ALA A 529 2.87 4.45 -8.40
C ALA A 529 3.91 5.15 -7.50
N LYS A 530 4.89 4.42 -6.95
CA LYS A 530 5.88 4.95 -6.02
C LYS A 530 6.67 6.11 -6.61
N GLU A 531 7.24 5.93 -7.80
CA GLU A 531 8.09 6.90 -8.47
C GLU A 531 7.28 8.17 -8.83
N LEU A 532 6.03 7.98 -9.23
CA LEU A 532 5.08 9.07 -9.49
C LEU A 532 4.78 9.85 -8.20
N ALA A 533 4.39 9.16 -7.13
CA ALA A 533 4.08 9.81 -5.86
C ALA A 533 5.29 10.56 -5.28
N GLN A 534 6.50 9.98 -5.35
CA GLN A 534 7.71 10.66 -4.86
C GLN A 534 8.05 11.91 -5.69
N MET A 535 7.86 11.87 -7.00
CA MET A 535 8.04 13.03 -7.88
C MET A 535 7.00 14.11 -7.58
N GLU A 536 5.72 13.76 -7.49
CA GLU A 536 4.62 14.67 -7.15
C GLU A 536 4.86 15.39 -5.81
N ILE A 537 5.17 14.62 -4.76
CA ILE A 537 5.45 15.15 -3.42
C ILE A 537 6.68 16.04 -3.45
N GLY A 538 7.78 15.58 -4.06
CA GLY A 538 9.02 16.35 -4.14
C GLY A 538 8.83 17.68 -4.86
N LEU A 539 8.14 17.67 -6.00
CA LEU A 539 7.91 18.86 -6.80
C LEU A 539 7.07 19.89 -6.05
N LEU A 540 5.99 19.46 -5.40
CA LEU A 540 5.14 20.33 -4.61
C LEU A 540 5.91 20.98 -3.45
N ILE A 541 6.67 20.19 -2.69
CA ILE A 541 7.46 20.68 -1.55
C ILE A 541 8.55 21.63 -2.01
N ASN A 542 9.21 21.34 -3.13
CA ASN A 542 10.20 22.24 -3.75
C ASN A 542 9.57 23.61 -4.04
N LYS A 543 8.44 23.64 -4.75
CA LYS A 543 7.77 24.90 -5.10
C LYS A 543 7.23 25.67 -3.89
N LEU A 544 6.63 24.97 -2.92
CA LEU A 544 6.14 25.59 -1.68
C LEU A 544 7.29 26.23 -0.89
N LEU A 545 8.41 25.52 -0.70
CA LEU A 545 9.53 26.04 0.07
C LEU A 545 10.31 27.15 -0.65
N LYS A 546 10.28 27.22 -1.99
CA LYS A 546 10.78 28.40 -2.73
C LYS A 546 10.06 29.68 -2.35
N LYS A 547 8.76 29.59 -2.01
CA LYS A 547 7.91 30.75 -1.75
C LYS A 547 7.65 31.01 -0.27
N PHE A 548 7.60 29.96 0.54
CA PHE A 548 7.10 30.06 1.90
C PHE A 548 8.04 29.44 2.94
N TYR A 549 8.09 30.08 4.10
CA TYR A 549 8.50 29.49 5.36
C TYR A 549 7.26 28.96 6.08
N ILE A 550 7.30 27.70 6.49
CA ILE A 550 6.13 26.96 6.95
C ILE A 550 6.20 26.74 8.46
N GLU A 551 5.12 27.02 9.16
CA GLU A 551 4.98 26.80 10.60
C GLU A 551 3.67 26.08 10.96
N TYR A 552 3.63 25.47 12.15
CA TYR A 552 2.43 24.85 12.71
C TYR A 552 2.33 25.09 14.21
N ASN A 553 1.28 25.81 14.63
CA ASN A 553 1.15 26.34 15.99
C ASN A 553 0.15 25.57 16.88
N TYR A 554 -0.44 24.47 16.41
CA TYR A 554 -1.54 23.75 17.10
C TYR A 554 -1.12 22.50 17.89
N GLY A 555 0.08 22.55 18.47
CA GLY A 555 0.67 21.43 19.23
C GLY A 555 1.13 20.27 18.33
N GLU A 556 1.11 19.06 18.87
CA GLU A 556 1.49 17.85 18.13
C GLU A 556 0.35 17.36 17.22
N LEU A 557 0.70 17.00 15.97
CA LEU A 557 -0.22 16.41 15.00
C LEU A 557 -0.09 14.89 15.01
N GLU A 558 -1.09 14.20 15.56
CA GLU A 558 -1.09 12.73 15.57
C GLU A 558 -1.74 12.15 14.31
N SER A 559 -1.35 10.92 13.98
CA SER A 559 -2.02 10.08 12.99
C SER A 559 -3.10 9.21 13.65
N SER A 560 -4.28 9.15 13.03
CA SER A 560 -5.34 8.22 13.41
C SER A 560 -4.97 6.75 13.18
N ASN A 561 -3.99 6.50 12.29
CA ASN A 561 -3.53 5.16 11.87
C ASN A 561 -4.71 4.20 11.64
N SER A 562 -5.76 4.68 10.98
CA SER A 562 -7.00 3.93 10.74
C SER A 562 -7.16 3.74 9.23
N LEU A 563 -6.55 2.66 8.72
CA LEU A 563 -6.39 2.26 7.32
C LEU A 563 -5.32 3.10 6.63
N LEU A 564 -5.53 4.41 6.66
CA LEU A 564 -4.53 5.39 6.28
C LEU A 564 -4.05 6.17 7.51
N ALA A 565 -2.84 6.70 7.43
CA ALA A 565 -2.33 7.65 8.39
C ALA A 565 -2.98 9.02 8.17
N THR A 566 -4.24 9.20 8.59
CA THR A 566 -4.94 10.49 8.45
C THR A 566 -4.60 11.40 9.64
N PRO A 567 -4.26 12.69 9.40
CA PRO A 567 -4.08 13.67 10.46
C PRO A 567 -5.31 13.84 11.35
N THR A 568 -5.10 13.85 12.67
CA THR A 568 -6.18 13.94 13.67
C THR A 568 -6.67 15.36 13.94
N LYS A 569 -5.87 16.38 13.59
CA LYS A 569 -6.19 17.80 13.77
C LYS A 569 -6.27 18.52 12.42
N PRO A 570 -6.97 19.67 12.37
CA PRO A 570 -6.90 20.57 11.23
C PRO A 570 -5.47 20.98 10.86
N LEU A 571 -5.24 21.17 9.56
CA LEU A 571 -3.95 21.50 8.96
C LEU A 571 -3.78 23.02 8.79
N ASN A 572 -4.04 23.78 9.87
CA ASN A 572 -3.89 25.24 9.92
C ASN A 572 -2.40 25.63 9.96
N PHE A 573 -1.66 25.31 8.90
CA PHE A 573 -0.29 25.75 8.72
C PHE A 573 -0.24 27.26 8.52
N ARG A 574 0.86 27.89 8.93
CA ARG A 574 1.17 29.27 8.56
C ARG A 574 2.20 29.25 7.43
N PHE A 575 1.86 29.81 6.27
CA PHE A 575 2.72 29.92 5.10
C PHE A 575 3.20 31.36 4.95
N VAL A 576 4.31 31.70 5.59
CA VAL A 576 4.91 33.04 5.61
C VAL A 576 5.75 33.25 4.36
N ASP A 577 5.63 34.37 3.67
CA ASP A 577 6.43 34.65 2.46
C ASP A 577 7.93 34.68 2.78
N ARG A 578 8.74 34.07 1.90
CA ARG A 578 10.20 34.20 1.95
C ARG A 578 10.63 35.43 1.16
N VAL A 579 11.46 36.25 1.83
CA VAL A 579 12.06 37.47 1.27
C VAL A 579 13.23 37.12 0.36
#